data_AF-Q9RPS2-F1
#
_entry.id   AF-Q9RPS2-F1
#
_cell.length_a   1.000
_cell.length_b   1.000
_cell.length_c   1.000
_cell.angle_alpha   90.00
_cell.angle_beta   90.00
_cell.angle_gamma   90.00
#
_symmetry.space_group_name_H-M   'P 1'
#
loop_
_entity.id
_entity.type
_entity.pdbx_description
1 polymer ?
#
loop_
_entity_poly.entity_id
_entity_poly.type
_entity_poly.pdbx_seq_one_letter_code
_entity_poly.pdbx_strand_id
1 'polypeptide(L)'
;MPTDKLDAQLTPRIFFNKVLAGTASGTIIALIPNAVLGAILKYFAEYKIIEMIIHAAQIFQLATPLIIGGLIAFQFGLTPQKMMIAGGAAFAGSGVIKFNSEVKGFIGAGTGDIINIMITASVAVLLLLVIDKKFGSVEIIALPIVVGVGAGLFGMLIYPYVTQITVAIGKVINNFTDFQPIIMSILIACSFAALIIS
;
A
#
# COMPACT_ATOMS: atom_id res chain seq x y z
N MET A 1 -14.25 3.09 23.61
CA MET A 1 -14.16 1.61 23.59
C MET A 1 -15.58 1.04 23.54
N PRO A 2 -15.78 -0.06 22.82
CA PRO A 2 -15.86 -1.33 23.53
C PRO A 2 -14.81 -2.32 23.02
N THR A 3 -14.02 -2.84 23.96
CA THR A 3 -12.96 -3.83 23.83
C THR A 3 -13.45 -5.28 23.83
N ASP A 4 -14.75 -5.53 23.63
CA ASP A 4 -15.35 -6.85 23.91
C ASP A 4 -15.64 -7.73 22.67
N LYS A 5 -14.93 -7.52 21.56
CA LYS A 5 -15.00 -8.42 20.38
C LYS A 5 -13.64 -8.78 19.77
N LEU A 6 -12.56 -8.70 20.55
CA LEU A 6 -11.24 -9.18 20.12
C LEU A 6 -11.00 -10.67 20.44
N ASP A 7 -12.04 -11.41 20.82
CA ASP A 7 -11.97 -12.86 21.10
C ASP A 7 -12.67 -13.72 20.04
N ALA A 8 -13.01 -13.15 18.88
CA ALA A 8 -13.19 -13.99 17.70
C ALA A 8 -11.79 -14.48 17.32
N GLN A 9 -11.51 -15.77 17.55
CA GLN A 9 -10.27 -16.41 17.11
C GLN A 9 -9.90 -15.89 15.72
N LEU A 10 -8.76 -15.22 15.62
CA LEU A 10 -8.28 -14.57 14.40
C LEU A 10 -7.98 -15.65 13.37
N THR A 11 -9.02 -16.11 12.68
CA THR A 11 -8.88 -17.12 11.62
C THR A 11 -8.14 -16.50 10.43
N PRO A 12 -7.41 -17.30 9.64
CA PRO A 12 -6.73 -16.80 8.45
C PRO A 12 -7.67 -16.01 7.52
N ARG A 13 -8.92 -16.47 7.34
CA ARG A 13 -9.92 -15.78 6.52
C ARG A 13 -10.26 -14.38 7.05
N ILE A 14 -10.49 -14.25 8.36
CA ILE A 14 -10.79 -12.93 8.96
C ILE A 14 -9.58 -12.01 8.85
N PHE A 15 -8.36 -12.54 9.04
CA PHE A 15 -7.13 -11.78 8.86
C PHE A 15 -7.01 -11.23 7.43
N PHE A 16 -7.12 -12.10 6.41
CA PHE A 16 -7.05 -11.69 5.01
C PHE A 16 -8.14 -10.66 4.66
N ASN A 17 -9.38 -10.88 5.11
CA ASN A 17 -10.46 -9.92 4.85
C ASN A 17 -10.19 -8.54 5.46
N LYS A 18 -9.58 -8.47 6.66
CA LYS A 18 -9.18 -7.20 7.28
C LYS A 18 -8.05 -6.52 6.50
N VAL A 19 -7.07 -7.28 6.02
CA VAL A 19 -6.01 -6.74 5.15
C VAL A 19 -6.62 -6.18 3.87
N LEU A 20 -7.44 -6.95 3.16
CA LEU A 20 -8.12 -6.53 1.94
C LEU A 20 -8.98 -5.28 2.15
N ALA A 21 -9.74 -5.22 3.25
CA ALA A 21 -10.56 -4.05 3.59
C ALA A 21 -9.70 -2.79 3.81
N GLY A 22 -8.60 -2.92 4.56
CA GLY A 22 -7.67 -1.81 4.80
C GLY A 22 -6.99 -1.34 3.51
N THR A 23 -6.58 -2.28 2.66
CA THR A 23 -6.01 -1.98 1.33
C THR A 23 -7.02 -1.28 0.44
N ALA A 24 -8.23 -1.80 0.30
CA ALA A 24 -9.26 -1.19 -0.54
C ALA A 24 -9.55 0.26 -0.12
N SER A 25 -9.76 0.52 1.19
CA SER A 25 -9.96 1.88 1.69
C SER A 25 -8.74 2.78 1.44
N GLY A 26 -7.53 2.27 1.68
CA GLY A 26 -6.30 3.05 1.48
C GLY A 26 -6.01 3.37 0.02
N THR A 27 -6.23 2.43 -0.90
CA THR A 27 -6.07 2.62 -2.34
C THR A 27 -7.03 3.69 -2.86
N ILE A 28 -8.29 3.67 -2.43
CA ILE A 28 -9.29 4.70 -2.78
C ILE A 28 -8.81 6.08 -2.33
N ILE A 29 -8.39 6.20 -1.07
CA ILE A 29 -7.92 7.48 -0.52
C ILE A 29 -6.70 7.98 -1.27
N ALA A 30 -5.69 7.14 -1.48
CA ALA A 30 -4.40 7.55 -2.00
C ALA A 30 -4.38 7.79 -3.52
N LEU A 31 -5.16 7.03 -4.30
CA LEU A 31 -5.05 7.03 -5.76
C LEU A 31 -6.09 7.90 -6.46
N ILE A 32 -7.32 7.99 -5.93
CA ILE A 32 -8.40 8.73 -6.59
C ILE A 32 -8.06 10.21 -6.80
N PRO A 33 -7.49 10.95 -5.83
CA PRO A 33 -7.19 12.36 -6.02
C PRO A 33 -6.32 12.61 -7.25
N ASN A 34 -5.21 11.88 -7.41
CA ASN A 34 -4.34 12.06 -8.57
C ASN A 34 -4.97 11.56 -9.87
N ALA A 35 -5.75 10.46 -9.83
CA ALA A 35 -6.42 9.95 -11.02
C ALA A 35 -7.45 10.96 -11.59
N VAL A 36 -8.28 11.55 -10.72
CA VAL A 36 -9.31 12.50 -11.11
C VAL A 36 -8.69 13.84 -11.51
N LEU A 37 -7.81 14.39 -10.67
CA LEU A 37 -7.16 15.68 -10.95
C LEU A 37 -6.27 15.57 -12.19
N GLY A 38 -5.49 14.50 -12.33
CA GLY A 38 -4.64 14.27 -13.49
C GLY A 38 -5.43 14.10 -14.80
N ALA A 39 -6.63 13.51 -14.76
CA ALA A 39 -7.46 13.36 -15.96
C ALA A 39 -8.03 14.69 -16.46
N ILE A 40 -8.43 15.58 -15.54
CA ILE A 40 -9.12 16.85 -15.86
C ILE A 40 -8.11 17.99 -16.04
N LEU A 41 -7.17 18.13 -15.11
CA LEU A 41 -6.31 19.30 -14.99
C LEU A 41 -5.09 19.25 -15.91
N LYS A 42 -4.73 18.08 -16.47
CA LYS A 42 -3.61 17.98 -17.42
C LYS A 42 -3.75 18.89 -18.63
N TYR A 43 -4.98 19.21 -19.05
CA TYR A 43 -5.25 20.10 -20.18
C TYR A 43 -5.05 21.59 -19.84
N PHE A 44 -4.86 21.91 -18.56
CA PHE A 44 -4.66 23.27 -18.04
C PHE A 44 -3.28 23.43 -17.37
N ALA A 45 -2.35 22.50 -17.61
CA ALA A 45 -1.04 22.47 -16.95
C ALA A 45 -0.14 23.67 -17.29
N GLU A 46 -0.48 24.46 -18.31
CA GLU A 46 0.23 25.69 -18.66
C GLU A 46 0.15 26.77 -17.55
N TYR A 47 -0.87 26.69 -16.70
CA TYR A 47 -0.99 27.56 -15.54
C TYR A 47 -0.18 26.98 -14.37
N LYS A 48 0.82 27.73 -13.89
CA LYS A 48 1.70 27.32 -12.77
C LYS A 48 0.95 26.82 -11.53
N ILE A 49 -0.21 27.37 -11.23
CA ILE A 49 -1.03 26.93 -10.08
C ILE A 49 -1.62 25.52 -10.30
N ILE A 50 -1.98 25.19 -11.54
CA ILE A 50 -2.52 23.88 -11.91
C ILE A 50 -1.42 22.83 -11.88
N GLU A 51 -0.23 23.16 -12.39
CA GLU A 51 0.96 22.31 -12.29
C GLU A 51 1.29 21.98 -10.82
N MET A 52 1.23 22.98 -9.94
CA MET A 52 1.43 22.77 -8.49
C MET A 52 0.39 21.84 -7.87
N ILE A 53 -0.89 21.92 -8.28
CA ILE A 53 -1.95 21.02 -7.83
C ILE A 53 -1.69 19.58 -8.28
N ILE A 54 -1.26 19.40 -9.54
CA ILE A 54 -0.90 18.08 -10.07
C ILE A 54 0.27 17.49 -9.27
N HIS A 55 1.31 18.28 -8.98
CA HIS A 55 2.43 17.83 -8.15
C HIS A 55 2.02 17.47 -6.72
N ALA A 56 1.13 18.26 -6.10
CA ALA A 56 0.61 17.94 -4.77
C ALA A 56 -0.12 16.58 -4.77
N ALA A 57 -0.91 16.30 -5.81
CA ALA A 57 -1.61 15.02 -5.96
C ALA A 57 -0.64 13.84 -6.19
N GLN A 58 0.42 14.04 -6.98
CA GLN A 58 1.47 13.05 -7.17
C GLN A 58 2.24 12.75 -5.88
N ILE A 59 2.60 13.79 -5.10
CA ILE A 59 3.26 13.63 -3.81
C ILE A 59 2.35 12.90 -2.82
N PHE A 60 1.05 13.21 -2.81
CA PHE A 60 0.07 12.48 -2.01
C PHE A 60 0.01 11.01 -2.40
N GLN A 61 0.06 10.70 -3.69
CA GLN A 61 0.12 9.34 -4.21
C GLN A 61 1.38 8.59 -3.78
N LEU A 62 2.53 9.25 -3.61
CA LEU A 62 3.74 8.60 -3.07
C LEU A 62 3.48 8.00 -1.67
N ALA A 63 2.60 8.62 -0.87
CA ALA A 63 2.23 8.13 0.46
C ALA A 63 1.27 6.93 0.45
N THR A 64 0.88 6.40 -0.73
CA THR A 64 -0.01 5.23 -0.87
C THR A 64 0.34 4.07 0.07
N PRO A 65 1.60 3.60 0.15
CA PRO A 65 1.96 2.51 1.05
C PRO A 65 1.73 2.82 2.53
N LEU A 66 2.02 4.06 2.93
CA LEU A 66 1.89 4.51 4.31
C LEU A 66 0.42 4.52 4.72
N ILE A 67 -0.44 5.05 3.84
CA ILE A 67 -1.90 5.12 4.04
C ILE A 67 -2.47 3.70 4.11
N ILE A 68 -2.13 2.83 3.16
CA ILE A 68 -2.59 1.44 3.14
C ILE A 68 -2.12 0.68 4.39
N GLY A 69 -0.83 0.74 4.73
CA GLY A 69 -0.30 0.02 5.90
C GLY A 69 -0.92 0.48 7.21
N GLY A 70 -1.14 1.79 7.37
CA GLY A 70 -1.84 2.35 8.52
C GLY A 70 -3.32 1.91 8.60
N LEU A 71 -4.04 1.88 7.47
CA LEU A 71 -5.43 1.46 7.43
C LEU A 71 -5.61 -0.05 7.57
N ILE A 72 -4.66 -0.87 7.10
CA ILE A 72 -4.62 -2.29 7.43
C ILE A 72 -4.54 -2.44 8.95
N ALA A 73 -3.57 -1.78 9.60
CA ALA A 73 -3.44 -1.81 11.06
C ALA A 73 -4.69 -1.31 11.81
N PHE A 74 -5.38 -0.30 11.27
CA PHE A 74 -6.66 0.18 11.79
C PHE A 74 -7.73 -0.92 11.82
N GLN A 75 -7.81 -1.78 10.80
CA GLN A 75 -8.77 -2.89 10.78
C GLN A 75 -8.54 -3.91 11.88
N PHE A 76 -7.33 -3.95 12.47
CA PHE A 76 -7.00 -4.79 13.62
C PHE A 76 -7.18 -4.09 14.97
N GLY A 77 -7.68 -2.84 14.99
CA GLY A 77 -7.89 -2.08 16.22
C GLY A 77 -6.60 -1.63 16.90
N LEU A 78 -5.50 -1.56 16.15
CA LEU A 78 -4.21 -1.12 16.67
C LEU A 78 -4.23 0.38 17.00
N THR A 79 -3.41 0.79 17.97
CA THR A 79 -3.33 2.20 18.38
C THR A 79 -2.74 3.09 17.27
N PRO A 80 -2.99 4.41 17.27
CA PRO A 80 -2.44 5.31 16.26
C PRO A 80 -0.93 5.19 16.08
N GLN A 81 -0.19 5.00 17.17
CA GLN A 81 1.26 4.76 17.12
C GLN A 81 1.61 3.49 16.34
N LYS A 82 0.93 2.37 16.64
CA LYS A 82 1.16 1.08 15.96
C LYS A 82 0.74 1.14 14.49
N MET A 83 -0.32 1.88 14.17
CA MET A 83 -0.73 2.16 12.79
C MET A 83 0.37 2.89 12.01
N MET A 84 0.98 3.93 12.59
CA MET A 84 2.07 4.65 11.94
C MET A 84 3.33 3.80 11.76
N ILE A 85 3.59 2.87 12.69
CA ILE A 85 4.70 1.92 12.56
C ILE A 85 4.45 0.93 11.41
N ALA A 86 3.24 0.37 11.31
CA ALA A 86 2.87 -0.50 10.19
C ALA A 86 2.87 0.23 8.84
N GLY A 87 2.37 1.47 8.80
CA GLY A 87 2.43 2.35 7.64
C GLY A 87 3.88 2.67 7.24
N GLY A 88 4.75 2.99 8.20
CA GLY A 88 6.17 3.25 7.95
C GLY A 88 6.90 2.02 7.40
N ALA A 89 6.62 0.83 7.96
CA ALA A 89 7.14 -0.43 7.44
C ALA A 89 6.70 -0.67 6.00
N ALA A 90 5.40 -0.50 5.72
CA ALA A 90 4.85 -0.63 4.38
C ALA A 90 5.46 0.37 3.40
N PHE A 91 5.68 1.62 3.82
CA PHE A 91 6.35 2.65 3.03
C PHE A 91 7.77 2.26 2.65
N ALA A 92 8.59 1.82 3.61
CA ALA A 92 9.93 1.34 3.36
C ALA A 92 9.96 0.09 2.46
N GLY A 93 9.08 -0.88 2.71
CA GLY A 93 9.04 -2.16 1.98
C GLY A 93 8.39 -2.09 0.60
N SER A 94 7.54 -1.11 0.32
CA SER A 94 6.73 -1.04 -0.92
C SER A 94 7.51 -0.91 -2.22
N GLY A 95 8.76 -0.46 -2.15
CA GLY A 95 9.56 -0.05 -3.30
C GLY A 95 9.12 1.26 -3.95
N VAL A 96 8.26 2.06 -3.29
CA VAL A 96 7.94 3.43 -3.73
C VAL A 96 9.15 4.35 -3.64
N ILE A 97 10.02 4.13 -2.63
CA ILE A 97 11.31 4.80 -2.48
C ILE A 97 12.43 3.83 -2.85
N LYS A 98 13.31 4.26 -3.75
CA LYS A 98 14.50 3.50 -4.14
C LYS A 98 15.74 4.37 -4.06
N PHE A 99 16.86 3.76 -3.67
CA PHE A 99 18.14 4.43 -3.73
C PHE A 99 18.60 4.54 -5.18
N ASN A 100 18.94 5.75 -5.62
CA ASN A 100 19.53 6.01 -6.92
C ASN A 100 21.00 6.39 -6.72
N SER A 101 21.88 5.57 -7.29
CA SER A 101 23.34 5.72 -7.19
C SER A 101 23.90 6.93 -7.94
N GLU A 102 23.21 7.43 -8.97
CA GLU A 102 23.65 8.57 -9.79
C GLU A 102 23.50 9.89 -9.02
N VAL A 103 22.36 10.08 -8.35
CA VAL A 103 22.09 11.28 -7.53
C VAL A 103 22.48 11.10 -6.05
N LYS A 104 23.03 9.94 -5.68
CA LYS A 104 23.39 9.56 -4.29
C LYS A 104 22.26 9.84 -3.30
N GLY A 105 21.03 9.54 -3.69
CA GLY A 105 19.83 9.92 -2.95
C GLY A 105 18.70 8.93 -3.10
N PHE A 106 17.69 9.08 -2.24
CA PHE A 106 16.45 8.32 -2.32
C PHE A 106 15.47 9.04 -3.24
N ILE A 107 14.98 8.33 -4.26
CA ILE A 107 13.98 8.84 -5.20
C ILE A 107 12.68 8.10 -4.95
N GLY A 108 11.60 8.86 -4.77
CA GLY A 108 10.23 8.35 -4.68
C GLY A 108 9.53 8.39 -6.03
N ALA A 109 8.91 7.28 -6.45
CA ALA A 109 8.15 7.22 -7.69
C ALA A 109 6.97 6.25 -7.61
N GLY A 110 5.83 6.68 -8.17
CA GLY A 110 4.62 5.87 -8.28
C GLY A 110 3.96 5.59 -6.94
N THR A 111 3.33 4.42 -6.82
CA THR A 111 2.52 4.02 -5.65
C THR A 111 3.20 3.00 -4.75
N GLY A 112 4.35 2.47 -5.19
CA GLY A 112 4.83 1.17 -4.74
C GLY A 112 3.98 0.02 -5.27
N ASP A 113 4.42 -1.20 -4.98
CA ASP A 113 3.70 -2.42 -5.36
C ASP A 113 2.63 -2.77 -4.32
N ILE A 114 1.34 -2.68 -4.67
CA ILE A 114 0.21 -2.94 -3.76
C ILE A 114 0.27 -4.34 -3.15
N ILE A 115 0.69 -5.35 -3.91
CA ILE A 115 0.82 -6.72 -3.37
C ILE A 115 1.92 -6.76 -2.31
N ASN A 116 3.07 -6.12 -2.59
CA ASN A 116 4.16 -6.07 -1.64
C ASN A 116 3.82 -5.23 -0.39
N ILE A 117 3.04 -4.16 -0.55
CA ILE A 117 2.49 -3.35 0.53
C ILE A 117 1.62 -4.20 1.45
N MET A 118 0.69 -4.99 0.87
CA MET A 118 -0.18 -5.88 1.64
C MET A 118 0.63 -6.89 2.46
N ILE A 119 1.62 -7.53 1.85
CA ILE A 119 2.46 -8.54 2.53
C ILE A 119 3.26 -7.88 3.65
N THR A 120 3.93 -6.76 3.37
CA THR A 120 4.75 -6.03 4.34
C THR A 120 3.92 -5.56 5.53
N ALA A 121 2.75 -4.95 5.28
CA ALA A 121 1.84 -4.49 6.31
C ALA A 121 1.27 -5.67 7.12
N SER A 122 0.96 -6.80 6.47
CA SER A 122 0.50 -8.01 7.17
C SER A 122 1.55 -8.53 8.15
N VAL A 123 2.82 -8.58 7.74
CA VAL A 123 3.93 -8.97 8.62
C VAL A 123 4.07 -7.97 9.77
N ALA A 124 4.03 -6.66 9.49
CA ALA A 124 4.10 -5.64 10.53
C ALA A 124 2.95 -5.79 11.55
N VAL A 125 1.71 -5.99 11.10
CA VAL A 125 0.55 -6.21 11.97
C VAL A 125 0.71 -7.49 12.79
N LEU A 126 1.14 -8.60 12.19
CA LEU A 126 1.37 -9.85 12.91
C LEU A 126 2.40 -9.66 14.03
N LEU A 127 3.52 -8.99 13.73
CA LEU A 127 4.53 -8.67 14.73
C LEU A 127 3.96 -7.79 15.85
N LEU A 128 3.18 -6.76 15.52
CA LEU A 128 2.56 -5.88 16.51
C LEU A 128 1.56 -6.61 17.42
N LEU A 129 0.80 -7.56 16.87
CA LEU A 129 -0.12 -8.41 17.65
C LEU A 129 0.63 -9.38 18.55
N VAL A 130 1.74 -9.97 18.07
CA VAL A 130 2.56 -10.92 18.85
C VAL A 130 3.37 -10.23 19.96
N ILE A 131 3.76 -8.99 19.73
CA ILE A 131 4.59 -8.19 20.65
C ILE A 131 3.74 -7.44 21.68
N ASP A 132 2.42 -7.38 21.51
CA ASP A 132 1.53 -6.55 22.32
C ASP A 132 1.81 -6.71 23.83
N LYS A 133 2.10 -5.58 24.49
CA LYS A 133 2.42 -5.45 25.93
C LYS A 133 3.73 -6.09 26.41
N LYS A 134 4.61 -6.58 25.53
CA LYS A 134 5.90 -7.20 25.95
C LYS A 134 7.02 -6.20 26.29
N PHE A 135 6.96 -4.97 25.77
CA PHE A 135 8.05 -4.01 25.90
C PHE A 135 7.88 -2.96 27.03
N GLY A 136 6.74 -2.94 27.72
CA GLY A 136 6.49 -2.01 28.82
C GLY A 136 6.83 -0.56 28.46
N SER A 137 7.60 0.13 29.31
CA SER A 137 8.02 1.52 29.09
C SER A 137 8.95 1.75 27.87
N VAL A 138 9.57 0.69 27.34
CA VAL A 138 10.50 0.78 26.19
C VAL A 138 9.76 0.65 24.85
N GLU A 139 8.46 0.34 24.87
CA GLU A 139 7.63 0.10 23.68
C GLU A 139 7.69 1.26 22.67
N ILE A 140 7.79 2.51 23.16
CA ILE A 140 7.84 3.71 22.31
C ILE A 140 9.09 3.76 21.42
N ILE A 141 10.21 3.17 21.85
CA ILE A 141 11.47 3.15 21.11
C ILE A 141 11.65 1.81 20.39
N ALA A 142 11.27 0.69 21.04
CA ALA A 142 11.53 -0.64 20.52
C ALA A 142 10.65 -0.99 19.30
N LEU A 143 9.37 -0.62 19.29
CA LEU A 143 8.46 -1.02 18.21
C LEU A 143 8.84 -0.44 16.83
N PRO A 144 9.16 0.86 16.68
CA PRO A 144 9.60 1.39 15.40
C PRO A 144 10.85 0.68 14.85
N ILE A 145 11.75 0.23 15.72
CA ILE A 145 12.97 -0.48 15.33
C ILE A 145 12.64 -1.92 14.93
N VAL A 146 12.04 -2.69 15.84
CA VAL A 146 11.82 -4.13 15.63
C VAL A 146 10.75 -4.39 14.57
N VAL A 147 9.64 -3.66 14.62
CA VAL A 147 8.53 -3.84 13.68
C VAL A 147 8.69 -2.92 12.47
N GLY A 148 8.91 -1.63 12.68
CA GLY A 148 8.96 -0.65 11.59
C GLY A 148 10.10 -0.97 10.62
N VAL A 149 11.34 -0.98 11.13
CA VAL A 149 12.52 -1.31 10.32
C VAL A 149 12.55 -2.80 9.97
N GLY A 150 12.23 -3.69 10.92
CA GLY A 150 12.27 -5.14 10.67
C GLY A 150 11.30 -5.61 9.58
N ALA A 151 10.01 -5.24 9.66
CA ALA A 151 9.04 -5.59 8.63
C ALA A 151 9.30 -4.81 7.33
N GLY A 152 9.75 -3.56 7.41
CA GLY A 152 10.16 -2.79 6.23
C GLY A 152 11.30 -3.45 5.46
N LEU A 153 12.36 -3.88 6.16
CA LEU A 153 13.47 -4.63 5.58
C LEU A 153 12.99 -5.94 4.95
N PHE A 154 12.14 -6.69 5.64
CA PHE A 154 11.51 -7.89 5.07
C PHE A 154 10.81 -7.56 3.74
N GLY A 155 9.99 -6.50 3.73
CA GLY A 155 9.31 -6.00 2.53
C GLY A 155 10.27 -5.66 1.39
N MET A 156 11.39 -5.01 1.70
CA MET A 156 12.44 -4.69 0.72
C MET A 156 13.10 -5.94 0.12
N LEU A 157 13.30 -6.99 0.92
CA LEU A 157 13.90 -8.24 0.46
C LEU A 157 12.98 -9.02 -0.48
N ILE A 158 11.66 -9.00 -0.23
CA ILE A 158 10.68 -9.69 -1.07
C ILE A 158 10.25 -8.86 -2.30
N TYR A 159 10.39 -7.53 -2.23
CA TYR A 159 10.03 -6.59 -3.30
C TYR A 159 10.44 -7.02 -4.72
N PRO A 160 11.72 -7.38 -5.00
CA PRO A 160 12.12 -7.74 -6.37
C PRO A 160 11.44 -9.01 -6.88
N TYR A 161 10.98 -9.91 -6.01
CA TYR A 161 10.27 -11.12 -6.40
C TYR A 161 8.78 -10.84 -6.61
N VAL A 162 8.14 -10.12 -5.68
CA VAL A 162 6.71 -9.79 -5.75
C VAL A 162 6.43 -8.92 -6.97
N THR A 163 7.28 -7.92 -7.24
CA THR A 163 7.10 -7.03 -8.40
C THR A 163 7.21 -7.75 -9.73
N GLN A 164 7.97 -8.85 -9.85
CA GLN A 164 7.95 -9.65 -11.07
C GLN A 164 6.58 -10.28 -11.32
N ILE A 165 5.92 -10.76 -10.27
CA ILE A 165 4.56 -11.33 -10.35
C ILE A 165 3.57 -10.24 -10.71
N THR A 166 3.62 -9.09 -10.02
CA THR A 166 2.75 -7.94 -10.27
C THR A 166 2.88 -7.45 -11.72
N VAL A 167 4.11 -7.33 -12.23
CA VAL A 167 4.37 -6.93 -13.62
C VAL A 167 3.90 -8.00 -14.61
N ALA A 168 4.05 -9.29 -14.30
CA ALA A 168 3.56 -10.36 -15.16
C ALA A 168 2.03 -10.30 -15.31
N ILE A 169 1.30 -10.09 -14.21
CA ILE A 169 -0.16 -9.87 -14.22
C ILE A 169 -0.50 -8.64 -15.08
N GLY A 170 0.22 -7.53 -14.87
CA GLY A 170 0.03 -6.31 -15.65
C GLY A 170 0.26 -6.50 -17.15
N LYS A 171 1.27 -7.29 -17.55
CA LYS A 171 1.53 -7.63 -18.96
C LYS A 171 0.39 -8.43 -19.58
N VAL A 172 -0.19 -9.39 -18.86
CA VAL A 172 -1.34 -10.16 -19.36
C VAL A 172 -2.52 -9.24 -19.64
N ILE A 173 -2.83 -8.31 -18.72
CA ILE A 173 -3.90 -7.33 -18.91
C ILE A 173 -3.55 -6.38 -20.07
N ASN A 174 -2.29 -5.95 -20.18
CA ASN A 174 -1.87 -5.05 -21.24
C ASN A 174 -2.01 -5.69 -22.62
N ASN A 175 -1.76 -6.99 -22.77
CA ASN A 175 -1.99 -7.70 -24.03
C ASN A 175 -3.47 -7.68 -24.47
N PHE A 176 -4.42 -7.50 -23.54
CA PHE A 176 -5.83 -7.34 -23.91
C PHE A 176 -6.12 -6.00 -24.58
N THR A 177 -5.23 -5.01 -24.43
CA THR A 177 -5.36 -3.68 -25.06
C THR A 177 -5.00 -3.66 -26.54
N ASP A 178 -4.32 -4.70 -27.04
CA ASP A 178 -4.00 -4.85 -28.46
C ASP A 178 -5.20 -5.30 -29.30
N PHE A 179 -6.28 -5.75 -28.66
CA PHE A 179 -7.51 -6.17 -29.34
C PHE A 179 -8.40 -4.97 -29.72
N GLN A 180 -9.38 -5.23 -30.59
CA GLN A 180 -10.40 -4.24 -30.93
C GLN A 180 -11.15 -3.73 -29.68
N PRO A 181 -11.62 -2.46 -29.64
CA PRO A 181 -12.14 -1.82 -28.42
C PRO A 181 -13.26 -2.59 -27.68
N ILE A 182 -14.13 -3.28 -28.43
CA ILE A 182 -15.21 -4.09 -27.84
C ILE A 182 -14.62 -5.31 -27.12
N ILE A 183 -13.68 -6.03 -27.74
CA ILE A 183 -13.06 -7.23 -27.15
C ILE A 183 -12.16 -6.83 -25.98
N MET A 184 -11.38 -5.75 -26.14
CA MET A 184 -10.54 -5.18 -25.09
C MET A 184 -11.36 -4.88 -23.82
N SER A 185 -12.47 -4.15 -23.94
CA SER A 185 -13.27 -3.75 -22.78
C SER A 185 -13.90 -4.94 -22.05
N ILE A 186 -14.35 -5.97 -22.78
CA ILE A 186 -14.89 -7.21 -22.19
C ILE A 186 -13.81 -7.96 -21.40
N LEU A 187 -12.63 -8.19 -21.99
CA LEU A 187 -11.55 -8.94 -21.35
C LEU A 187 -11.01 -8.24 -20.11
N ILE A 188 -10.86 -6.91 -20.15
CA ILE A 188 -10.44 -6.11 -18.99
C ILE A 188 -11.49 -6.18 -17.88
N ALA A 189 -12.79 -6.03 -18.21
CA ALA A 189 -13.87 -6.09 -17.22
C ALA A 189 -13.94 -7.47 -16.54
N CYS A 190 -13.86 -8.57 -17.30
CA CYS A 190 -13.82 -9.93 -16.75
C CYS A 190 -12.59 -10.15 -15.86
N SER A 191 -11.43 -9.64 -16.26
CA SER A 191 -10.20 -9.76 -15.47
C SER A 191 -10.29 -9.01 -14.15
N PHE A 192 -10.82 -7.78 -14.16
CA PHE A 192 -11.06 -7.01 -12.94
C PHE A 192 -12.08 -7.69 -12.02
N ALA A 193 -13.17 -8.23 -12.58
CA ALA A 193 -14.16 -8.96 -11.79
C ALA A 193 -13.54 -10.20 -11.11
N ALA A 194 -12.71 -10.96 -11.83
CA ALA A 194 -12.00 -12.10 -11.26
C ALA A 194 -11.00 -11.68 -10.16
N LEU A 195 -10.24 -10.60 -10.39
CA LEU A 195 -9.24 -10.11 -9.43
C LEU A 195 -9.85 -9.52 -8.15
N ILE A 196 -11.06 -8.95 -8.20
CA ILE A 196 -11.74 -8.36 -7.02
C ILE A 196 -12.43 -9.43 -6.15
N ILE A 197 -12.92 -10.52 -6.76
CA ILE A 197 -13.65 -11.59 -6.06
C ILE A 197 -12.70 -12.64 -5.44
N SER A 198 -11.43 -12.67 -5.87
CA SER A 198 -10.40 -13.63 -5.44
C SER A 198 -9.79 -13.31 -4.07
#